data_AF-A0A524HDV0-F1
#
_entry.id   AF-A0A524HDV0-F1
#
_cell.length_a   1.000
_cell.length_b   1.000
_cell.length_c   1.000
_cell.angle_alpha   90.00
_cell.angle_beta   90.00
_cell.angle_gamma   90.00
#
_symmetry.space_group_name_H-M   'P 1'
#
loop_
_entity.id
_entity.type
_entity.pdbx_description
1 polymer ?
#
loop_
_entity_poly.entity_id
_entity_poly.type
_entity_poly.pdbx_seq_one_letter_code
_entity_poly.pdbx_strand_id
1 'polypeptide(L)' 'MAFIEYVPPESLKPEEQIADRDHIIQISAVHPVVVRRHYDLYVELMHARGPLSRRERELMAVRVSGLNDCLY' A
#
# COMPACT_ATOMS: atom_id res chain seq x y z
N MET A 1 -12.84 0.54 3.33
CA MET A 1 -13.84 0.88 2.28
C MET A 1 -13.65 2.33 1.88
N ALA A 2 -13.70 2.64 0.58
CA ALA A 2 -13.56 4.00 0.05
C ALA A 2 -14.83 4.50 -0.64
N PHE A 3 -14.88 5.81 -0.92
CA PHE A 3 -15.99 6.50 -1.58
C PHE A 3 -15.86 6.52 -3.11
N ILE A 4 -15.20 5.52 -3.69
CA ILE A 4 -14.99 5.39 -5.13
C ILE A 4 -15.40 3.99 -5.60
N GLU A 5 -15.65 3.86 -6.89
CA GLU A 5 -15.85 2.56 -7.52
C GLU A 5 -14.53 1.78 -7.57
N TYR A 6 -14.62 0.49 -7.28
CA TYR A 6 -13.48 -0.41 -7.28
C TYR A 6 -13.34 -1.06 -8.65
N VAL A 7 -12.08 -1.31 -9.03
CA VAL A 7 -11.77 -2.08 -10.25
C VAL A 7 -11.93 -3.57 -9.96
N PRO A 8 -12.74 -4.32 -10.73
CA PRO A 8 -12.87 -5.75 -10.57
C PRO A 8 -11.53 -6.46 -10.82
N PRO A 9 -11.06 -7.37 -9.94
CA PRO A 9 -9.76 -8.03 -10.09
C PRO A 9 -9.55 -8.74 -11.44
N GLU A 10 -10.61 -9.29 -12.02
CA GLU A 10 -10.62 -9.98 -13.31
C GLU A 10 -10.31 -9.07 -14.51
N SER A 11 -10.42 -7.75 -14.33
CA SER A 11 -10.08 -6.76 -15.35
C SER A 11 -8.60 -6.37 -15.36
N LEU A 12 -7.83 -6.77 -14.33
CA LEU A 12 -6.42 -6.46 -14.18
C LEU A 12 -5.54 -7.45 -14.94
N LYS A 13 -4.48 -6.95 -15.59
CA LYS A 13 -3.48 -7.83 -16.21
C LYS A 13 -2.70 -8.58 -15.14
N PRO A 14 -2.17 -9.79 -15.42
CA PRO A 14 -1.42 -10.58 -14.42
C PRO A 14 -0.27 -9.82 -13.76
N GLU A 15 0.46 -8.99 -14.50
CA GLU A 15 1.57 -8.18 -14.00
C GLU A 15 1.14 -7.00 -13.09
N GLU A 16 -0.12 -6.59 -13.19
CA GLU A 16 -0.71 -5.52 -12.38
C GLU A 16 -1.33 -6.04 -11.08
N GLN A 17 -1.50 -7.36 -10.96
CA GLN A 17 -2.06 -7.99 -9.78
C GLN A 17 -1.05 -7.98 -8.62
N ILE A 18 -1.56 -7.62 -7.44
CA ILE A 18 -0.85 -7.68 -6.17
C ILE A 18 -1.58 -8.72 -5.33
N ALA A 19 -0.83 -9.66 -4.74
CA ALA A 19 -1.41 -10.75 -3.95
C ALA A 19 -2.05 -10.25 -2.65
N ASP A 20 -1.52 -9.15 -2.11
CA ASP A 20 -2.03 -8.46 -0.93
C ASP A 20 -3.45 -7.93 -1.18
N ARG A 21 -4.32 -8.15 -0.19
CA ARG A 21 -5.74 -7.79 -0.23
C ARG A 21 -6.06 -6.64 0.72
N ASP A 22 -5.06 -5.96 1.27
CA ASP A 22 -5.28 -4.74 2.04
C ASP A 22 -6.11 -3.73 1.25
N HIS A 23 -7.03 -3.06 1.94
CA HIS A 23 -7.99 -2.17 1.29
C HIS A 23 -7.31 -1.07 0.48
N ILE A 24 -6.14 -0.57 0.91
CA ILE A 24 -5.37 0.48 0.20
C ILE A 24 -4.95 0.02 -1.19
N ILE A 25 -4.62 -1.27 -1.35
CA ILE A 25 -4.27 -1.86 -2.64
C ILE A 25 -5.49 -1.89 -3.54
N GLN A 26 -6.63 -2.32 -3.02
CA GLN A 26 -7.88 -2.41 -3.78
C GLN A 26 -8.41 -1.03 -4.18
N ILE A 27 -8.33 -0.04 -3.29
CA ILE A 27 -8.76 1.34 -3.54
C ILE A 27 -7.85 1.99 -4.59
N SER A 28 -6.54 1.75 -4.52
CA SER A 28 -5.57 2.33 -5.45
C SER A 28 -5.53 1.61 -6.80
N ALA A 29 -6.16 0.44 -6.93
CA ALA A 29 -6.22 -0.33 -8.17
C ALA A 29 -6.97 0.37 -9.32
N VAL A 30 -7.63 1.50 -9.06
CA VAL A 30 -8.09 2.43 -10.12
C VAL A 30 -6.95 2.91 -11.03
N HIS A 31 -5.70 2.87 -10.54
CA HIS A 31 -4.49 3.07 -11.32
C HIS A 31 -3.51 1.90 -11.12
N PRO A 32 -3.69 0.77 -11.84
CA PRO A 32 -3.00 -0.50 -11.56
C PRO A 32 -1.47 -0.41 -11.59
N VAL A 33 -0.91 0.29 -12.59
CA VAL A 33 0.54 0.50 -12.70
C VAL A 33 1.10 1.32 -11.53
N VAL A 34 0.33 2.30 -11.04
CA VAL A 34 0.75 3.16 -9.93
C VAL A 34 0.73 2.39 -8.62
N VAL A 35 -0.35 1.66 -8.32
CA VAL A 35 -0.42 0.87 -7.09
C VAL A 35 0.65 -0.21 -7.06
N ARG A 36 1.01 -0.81 -8.21
CA ARG A 36 2.10 -1.78 -8.29
C ARG A 36 3.44 -1.18 -7.85
N ARG A 37 3.80 -0.03 -8.43
CA ARG A 37 5.04 0.68 -8.05
C ARG A 37 5.01 1.15 -6.61
N HIS A 38 3.87 1.61 -6.13
CA HIS A 38 3.70 2.03 -4.73
C HIS A 38 3.88 0.86 -3.77
N TYR A 39 3.30 -0.30 -4.08
CA TYR A 39 3.48 -1.52 -3.29
C TYR A 39 4.93 -2.00 -3.29
N ASP A 40 5.59 -2.02 -4.45
CA ASP A 40 7.00 -2.41 -4.55
C ASP A 40 7.89 -1.47 -3.70
N LEU A 41 7.62 -0.17 -3.73
CA LEU A 41 8.29 0.82 -2.86
C LEU A 41 8.01 0.56 -1.38
N TYR A 42 6.76 0.31 -1.02
CA TYR A 42 6.36 0.02 0.37
C TYR A 42 7.09 -1.22 0.91
N VAL A 43 7.12 -2.31 0.14
CA VAL A 43 7.80 -3.55 0.52
C VAL A 43 9.30 -3.31 0.71
N GLU A 44 9.93 -2.62 -0.24
CA GLU A 44 11.36 -2.29 -0.14
C GLU A 44 11.65 -1.46 1.12
N LEU A 45 10.88 -0.39 1.35
CA LEU A 45 11.09 0.50 2.49
C LEU A 45 10.75 -0.14 3.83
N MET A 46 9.73 -0.99 3.93
CA MET A 46 9.22 -1.50 5.22
C MET A 46 9.74 -2.88 5.58
N HIS A 47 10.01 -3.74 4.59
CA HIS A 47 10.34 -5.15 4.81
C HIS A 47 11.79 -5.53 4.45
N ALA A 48 12.44 -4.82 3.53
CA ALA A 48 13.83 -5.12 3.18
C ALA A 48 14.81 -4.80 4.32
N ARG A 49 15.95 -5.48 4.34
CA ARG A 49 17.02 -5.23 5.32
C ARG A 49 17.56 -3.81 5.16
N GLY A 50 17.80 -3.15 6.27
CA GLY A 50 18.34 -1.79 6.29
C GLY A 50 18.78 -1.39 7.69
N PRO A 51 19.28 -0.15 7.86
CA PRO A 51 19.80 0.33 9.14
C PRO A 51 18.71 0.48 10.22
N LEU A 52 17.45 0.66 9.82
CA LEU A 52 16.30 0.71 10.73
C LEU A 52 15.60 -0.64 10.80
N SER A 53 15.27 -1.07 12.01
CA SER A 53 14.41 -2.21 12.26
C SER A 53 12.98 -1.95 11.79
N ARG A 54 12.21 -3.01 11.56
CA ARG A 54 10.79 -2.90 11.22
C ARG A 54 10.01 -2.11 12.28
N ARG A 55 10.32 -2.30 13.56
CA ARG A 55 9.66 -1.58 14.67
C ARG A 55 9.89 -0.07 14.60
N GLU A 56 11.09 0.38 14.27
CA GLU A 56 11.40 1.82 14.13
C GLU A 56 10.68 2.43 12.92
N ARG A 57 10.60 1.69 11.81
CA ARG A 57 9.85 2.12 10.62
C ARG A 57 8.36 2.27 10.91
N GLU A 58 7.76 1.29 11.58
CA GLU A 58 6.35 1.36 12.00
C GLU A 58 6.09 2.47 13.03
N LEU A 59 7.03 2.74 13.95
CA LEU A 59 6.91 3.85 14.89
C LEU A 59 6.80 5.19 14.15
N MET A 60 7.61 5.40 13.11
CA MET A 60 7.50 6.58 12.26
C MET A 60 6.16 6.62 11.52
N ALA A 61 5.73 5.49 10.93
CA ALA A 61 4.46 5.39 10.22
C ALA A 61 3.28 5.79 11.12
N VAL A 62 3.16 5.18 12.31
CA VAL A 62 2.09 5.47 13.28
C VAL A 62 2.16 6.92 13.76
N ARG A 63 3.36 7.45 14.04
CA ARG A 63 3.49 8.84 14.50
C ARG A 63 3.06 9.84 13.43
N VAL A 64 3.45 9.62 12.18
CA VAL A 64 3.07 10.49 11.06
C VAL A 64 1.57 10.37 10.77
N SER A 65 1.00 9.17 10.77
CA SER A 65 -0.44 8.97 10.61
C SER A 65 -1.25 9.66 11.69
N GLY A 66 -0.83 9.56 12.96
CA GLY A 66 -1.49 10.24 14.07
C GLY A 66 -1.37 11.76 14.05
N LEU A 67 -0.31 12.32 13.43
CA LEU A 67 -0.21 13.77 13.22
C LEU A 67 -1.09 14.27 12.07
N ASN A 68 -1.46 13.38 11.14
CA ASN A 68 -2.29 13.68 9.98
C ASN A 68 -3.75 13.24 10.15
N ASP A 69 -4.14 12.76 11.34
CA ASP A 69 -5.45 12.16 11.61
C ASP A 69 -5.87 11.11 10.54
N CYS A 70 -4.88 10.35 10.05
CA CYS A 70 -5.12 9.31 9.04
C CYS A 70 -5.64 8.05 9.73
N LEU A 71 -6.95 7.79 9.57
CA LEU A 71 -7.67 6.72 10.28
C LEU A 71 -7.43 5.31 9.69
N TYR A 72 -7.15 5.21 8.40
CA TYR A 72 -6.97 3.93 7.70
C TYR A 72 -5.91 3.08 8.39
#